data_AF-A0A4Z1P6B8-F1
#
_entry.id   AF-A0A4Z1P6B8-F1
#
_cell.length_a   1.000
_cell.length_b   1.000
_cell.length_c   1.000
_cell.angle_alpha   90.00
_cell.angle_beta   90.00
_cell.angle_gamma   90.00
#
_symmetry.space_group_name_H-M   'P 1'
#
loop_
_entity.id
_entity.type
_entity.pdbx_description
1 polymer ?
#
loop_
_entity_poly.entity_id
_entity_poly.type
_entity_poly.pdbx_seq_one_letter_code
_entity_poly.pdbx_strand_id
1 'polypeptide(L)'
;MAVTSAVKHLIPSKLRSHDETSTNDTDNATQSAPKDTDSPRRETKDDMMAHEEEIKFISQWEEEPRTMSPAQLAMDPAQKKVGHSSHHLRLDDFELIKTLGTGTFARVWLTRLHKDKHKGEDSVFALKILRKTDVIRLKQVEHVRNERNVLAGVAGHPFITTLISSFQDHDSLYMLLDYCPGGEVFSYLRRARRFNEPTSQFYAAEIVLILEFLHEKEGVAYRDLKPENILIDAEGHLRLVDFGFAKKIWDRETYTLCGTPEYLAPEVIRNTGHGCAVDWWAFGILVYEFLVGQPPFWDQNPMKIYEQIVEARIRFPQSLSPNARDLISKLCIPDTSKRLGNISGGARTVKAHPFFNGINWDDLYHRRANGPIVPHLRGKADTRNFDDYEPEAPADQRDKYTDELARRYESAFADF
;
A
#
# COMPACT_ATOMS: atom_id res chain seq x y z
N MET A 1 -5.38 13.32 -6.74
CA MET A 1 -4.11 13.43 -7.50
C MET A 1 -4.38 13.48 -9.00
N ALA A 2 -3.89 14.54 -9.66
CA ALA A 2 -4.18 14.92 -11.04
C ALA A 2 -3.40 14.13 -12.12
N VAL A 3 -3.08 12.85 -11.91
CA VAL A 3 -2.19 12.10 -12.82
C VAL A 3 -2.94 11.07 -13.69
N THR A 4 -4.18 10.67 -13.36
CA THR A 4 -4.98 9.78 -14.22
C THR A 4 -5.68 10.48 -15.38
N SER A 5 -5.70 11.83 -15.43
CA SER A 5 -6.35 12.58 -16.52
C SER A 5 -5.40 12.99 -17.66
N ALA A 6 -4.08 12.89 -17.49
CA ALA A 6 -3.12 13.46 -18.45
C ALA A 6 -2.58 12.46 -19.51
N VAL A 7 -2.95 11.18 -19.48
CA VAL A 7 -2.35 10.15 -20.37
C VAL A 7 -3.35 9.62 -21.43
N LYS A 8 -4.55 10.19 -21.53
CA LYS A 8 -5.57 9.73 -22.51
C LYS A 8 -5.56 10.43 -23.87
N HIS A 9 -4.69 11.43 -24.08
CA HIS A 9 -4.56 12.08 -25.38
C HIS A 9 -3.09 12.14 -25.75
N LEU A 10 -2.57 11.12 -26.46
CA LEU A 10 -1.41 11.18 -27.37
C LEU A 10 -0.98 9.76 -27.79
N ILE A 11 -1.77 9.07 -28.63
CA ILE A 11 -1.25 8.09 -29.60
C ILE A 11 -2.04 8.25 -30.91
N PRO A 12 -1.39 8.47 -32.06
CA PRO A 12 -2.06 8.59 -33.35
C PRO A 12 -2.74 7.27 -33.77
N SER A 13 -3.97 7.38 -34.26
CA SER A 13 -4.71 6.29 -34.90
C SER A 13 -4.02 5.83 -36.18
N LYS A 14 -3.63 4.55 -36.26
CA LYS A 14 -3.71 3.67 -37.45
C LYS A 14 -3.01 2.34 -37.17
N LEU A 15 -3.79 1.26 -37.10
CA LEU A 15 -3.72 0.12 -38.02
C LEU A 15 -4.79 -0.91 -37.63
N ARG A 16 -5.60 -1.26 -38.63
CA ARG A 16 -6.66 -2.27 -38.59
C ARG A 16 -6.08 -3.65 -38.96
N SER A 17 -6.87 -4.65 -38.56
CA SER A 17 -7.20 -5.94 -39.21
C SER A 17 -6.31 -7.18 -39.00
N HIS A 18 -7.04 -8.29 -38.82
CA HIS A 18 -6.68 -9.73 -38.78
C HIS A 18 -6.14 -10.24 -37.42
N ASP A 19 -6.67 -11.27 -36.77
CA ASP A 19 -7.38 -12.46 -37.27
C ASP A 19 -8.59 -12.86 -36.42
N GLU A 20 -9.63 -13.29 -37.12
CA GLU A 20 -10.68 -14.17 -36.62
C GLU A 20 -10.14 -15.61 -36.63
N THR A 21 -10.27 -16.33 -35.51
CA THR A 21 -10.48 -17.79 -35.57
C THR A 21 -11.51 -18.19 -34.51
N SER A 22 -12.61 -18.69 -35.05
CA SER A 22 -13.70 -19.38 -34.38
C SER A 22 -13.26 -20.73 -33.81
N THR A 23 -13.64 -21.01 -32.57
CA THR A 23 -13.98 -22.37 -32.14
C THR A 23 -15.27 -22.33 -31.33
N ASN A 24 -16.33 -22.82 -31.97
CA ASN A 24 -17.53 -23.29 -31.32
C ASN A 24 -17.15 -24.50 -30.46
N ASP A 25 -17.53 -24.49 -29.19
CA ASP A 25 -17.94 -25.72 -28.52
C ASP A 25 -19.16 -25.41 -27.66
N THR A 26 -20.27 -25.96 -28.14
CA THR A 26 -21.53 -26.11 -27.43
C THR A 26 -21.33 -27.14 -26.34
N ASP A 27 -21.58 -26.79 -25.08
CA ASP A 27 -21.98 -27.79 -24.10
C ASP A 27 -23.10 -27.29 -23.20
N ASN A 28 -24.07 -28.18 -23.09
CA ASN A 28 -25.43 -28.02 -22.64
C ASN A 28 -25.45 -28.24 -21.12
N ALA A 29 -25.69 -27.18 -20.32
CA ALA A 29 -25.91 -27.34 -18.88
C ALA A 29 -27.16 -26.57 -18.45
N THR A 30 -28.10 -27.36 -17.96
CA THR A 30 -29.46 -27.09 -17.53
C THR A 30 -29.58 -25.86 -16.62
N GLN A 31 -30.46 -24.94 -17.00
CA GLN A 31 -30.88 -23.79 -16.20
C GLN A 31 -31.53 -24.26 -14.89
N SER A 32 -31.00 -23.78 -13.76
CA SER A 32 -31.78 -23.57 -12.54
C SER A 32 -31.55 -22.14 -12.08
N ALA A 33 -32.59 -21.32 -12.19
CA ALA A 33 -32.58 -19.93 -11.75
C ALA A 33 -32.43 -19.87 -10.21
N PRO A 34 -31.61 -18.96 -9.66
CA PRO A 34 -31.61 -18.72 -8.22
C PRO A 34 -32.91 -18.01 -7.85
N LYS A 35 -33.65 -18.58 -6.88
CA LYS A 35 -34.84 -17.95 -6.31
C LYS A 35 -34.46 -16.71 -5.52
N ASP A 36 -35.14 -15.61 -5.80
CA ASP A 36 -35.22 -14.43 -4.94
C ASP A 36 -35.54 -14.83 -3.50
N THR A 37 -34.66 -14.47 -2.58
CA THR A 37 -34.93 -14.49 -1.13
C THR A 37 -34.32 -13.23 -0.50
N ASP A 38 -34.90 -12.07 -0.78
CA ASP A 38 -34.67 -10.86 0.01
C ASP A 38 -35.52 -10.93 1.29
N SER A 39 -35.07 -11.76 2.22
CA SER A 39 -35.53 -11.78 3.60
C SER A 39 -34.28 -11.67 4.46
N PRO A 40 -34.23 -10.79 5.48
CA PRO A 40 -33.06 -10.68 6.34
C PRO A 40 -32.76 -12.06 6.91
N ARG A 41 -31.60 -12.60 6.55
CA ARG A 41 -31.11 -13.90 7.04
C ARG A 41 -31.16 -13.82 8.56
N ARG A 42 -32.00 -14.63 9.21
CA ARG A 42 -32.00 -14.70 10.68
C ARG A 42 -30.63 -15.17 11.11
N GLU A 43 -29.87 -14.30 11.76
CA GLU A 43 -28.59 -14.65 12.37
C GLU A 43 -28.76 -15.87 13.26
N THR A 44 -27.94 -16.87 13.00
CA THR A 44 -27.88 -18.06 13.84
C THR A 44 -27.09 -17.75 15.12
N LYS A 45 -27.25 -18.58 16.15
CA LYS A 45 -26.41 -18.48 17.35
C LYS A 45 -24.92 -18.63 17.01
N ASP A 46 -24.60 -19.44 16.00
CA ASP A 46 -23.23 -19.65 15.55
C ASP A 46 -22.67 -18.39 14.88
N ASP A 47 -23.48 -17.68 14.07
CA ASP A 47 -23.08 -16.39 13.47
C ASP A 47 -22.81 -15.32 14.54
N MET A 48 -23.63 -15.29 15.60
CA MET A 48 -23.44 -14.37 16.73
C MET A 48 -22.16 -14.67 17.51
N MET A 49 -21.87 -15.96 17.77
CA MET A 49 -20.63 -16.36 18.45
C MET A 49 -19.38 -16.04 17.60
N ALA A 50 -19.41 -16.31 16.30
CA ALA A 50 -18.32 -15.99 15.39
C ALA A 50 -18.06 -14.47 15.33
N HIS A 51 -19.14 -13.67 15.30
CA HIS A 51 -19.04 -12.22 15.39
C HIS A 51 -18.38 -11.75 16.71
N GLU A 52 -18.82 -12.27 17.86
CA GLU A 52 -18.23 -11.93 19.16
C GLU A 52 -16.74 -12.33 19.24
N GLU A 53 -16.35 -13.46 18.65
CA GLU A 53 -14.95 -13.91 18.58
C GLU A 53 -14.09 -12.96 17.74
N GLU A 54 -14.58 -12.49 16.60
CA GLU A 54 -13.87 -11.51 15.75
C GLU A 54 -13.71 -10.16 16.45
N ILE A 55 -14.77 -9.65 17.09
CA ILE A 55 -14.71 -8.41 17.88
C ILE A 55 -13.70 -8.54 19.02
N LYS A 56 -13.71 -9.68 19.72
CA LYS A 56 -12.74 -9.95 20.78
C LYS A 56 -11.31 -10.00 20.24
N PHE A 57 -11.08 -10.67 19.11
CA PHE A 57 -9.77 -10.70 18.46
C PHE A 57 -9.27 -9.28 18.11
N ILE A 58 -10.11 -8.47 17.46
CA ILE A 58 -9.74 -7.09 17.09
C ILE A 58 -9.47 -6.25 18.34
N SER A 59 -10.27 -6.38 19.40
CA SER A 59 -10.06 -5.62 20.64
C SER A 59 -8.70 -5.88 21.30
N GLN A 60 -8.19 -7.10 21.15
CA GLN A 60 -6.92 -7.56 21.72
C GLN A 60 -5.73 -7.38 20.76
N TRP A 61 -5.98 -6.98 19.51
CA TRP A 61 -4.97 -6.87 18.47
C TRP A 61 -3.79 -5.96 18.85
N GLU A 62 -4.06 -4.82 19.51
CA GLU A 62 -3.00 -3.89 19.94
C GLU A 62 -2.11 -4.42 21.08
N GLU A 63 -2.55 -5.45 21.81
CA GLU A 63 -1.86 -5.98 23.00
C GLU A 63 -0.83 -7.09 22.65
N GLU A 64 -0.90 -7.69 21.47
CA GLU A 64 0.08 -8.70 21.01
C GLU A 64 1.31 -8.05 20.32
N PRO A 65 2.51 -8.68 20.38
CA PRO A 65 3.67 -8.18 19.64
C PRO A 65 3.39 -8.14 18.14
N ARG A 66 3.37 -6.93 17.56
CA ARG A 66 3.00 -6.66 16.16
C ARG A 66 3.89 -7.32 15.11
N THR A 67 5.06 -7.84 15.50
CA THR A 67 6.08 -8.34 14.57
C THR A 67 5.99 -9.86 14.45
N MET A 68 5.51 -10.33 13.30
CA MET A 68 5.68 -11.73 12.92
C MET A 68 7.14 -11.98 12.55
N SER A 69 7.69 -13.14 12.91
CA SER A 69 9.00 -13.57 12.42
C SER A 69 8.96 -13.82 10.90
N PRO A 70 10.11 -13.78 10.21
CA PRO A 70 10.15 -14.07 8.77
C PRO A 70 9.57 -15.46 8.41
N ALA A 71 9.67 -16.43 9.31
CA ALA A 71 9.08 -17.76 9.13
C ALA A 71 7.55 -17.76 9.21
N GLN A 72 6.97 -16.96 10.13
CA GLN A 72 5.52 -16.80 10.24
C GLN A 72 4.94 -16.03 9.06
N LEU A 73 5.67 -15.05 8.52
CA LEU A 73 5.26 -14.33 7.32
C LEU A 73 5.21 -15.21 6.07
N ALA A 74 6.08 -16.22 6.00
CA ALA A 74 6.13 -17.19 4.90
C ALA A 74 5.05 -18.28 4.98
N MET A 75 4.21 -18.29 6.02
CA MET A 75 3.06 -19.19 6.10
C MET A 75 2.02 -18.81 5.04
N ASP A 76 1.24 -19.80 4.62
CA ASP A 76 0.09 -19.59 3.74
C ASP A 76 -0.79 -18.45 4.29
N PRO A 77 -1.14 -17.42 3.48
CA PRO A 77 -2.06 -16.38 3.90
C PRO A 77 -3.35 -16.89 4.57
N ALA A 78 -3.87 -18.04 4.14
CA ALA A 78 -5.06 -18.67 4.74
C ALA A 78 -4.84 -19.15 6.19
N GLN A 79 -3.59 -19.29 6.63
CA GLN A 79 -3.22 -19.68 8.00
C GLN A 79 -2.82 -18.48 8.86
N LYS A 80 -2.77 -17.27 8.29
CA LYS A 80 -2.48 -16.05 9.06
C LYS A 80 -3.72 -15.66 9.88
N LYS A 81 -3.50 -15.19 11.11
CA LYS A 81 -4.57 -14.66 11.97
C LYS A 81 -5.22 -13.38 11.42
N VAL A 82 -4.55 -12.71 10.49
CA VAL A 82 -4.93 -11.40 9.91
C VAL A 82 -4.94 -11.47 8.39
N GLY A 83 -5.57 -10.49 7.76
CA GLY A 83 -5.67 -10.39 6.31
C GLY A 83 -6.80 -11.23 5.71
N HIS A 84 -7.68 -11.77 6.55
CA HIS A 84 -8.85 -12.53 6.11
C HIS A 84 -10.05 -11.62 5.80
N SER A 85 -11.00 -12.14 5.03
CA SER A 85 -12.32 -11.55 4.91
C SER A 85 -13.22 -12.01 6.04
N SER A 86 -13.93 -11.07 6.65
CA SER A 86 -14.97 -11.34 7.62
C SER A 86 -16.35 -11.30 6.95
N HIS A 87 -17.18 -12.27 7.32
CA HIS A 87 -18.61 -12.28 6.98
C HIS A 87 -19.49 -11.78 8.12
N HIS A 88 -18.89 -11.40 9.25
CA HIS A 88 -19.60 -11.08 10.49
C HIS A 88 -19.44 -9.62 10.91
N LEU A 89 -18.33 -8.96 10.55
CA LEU A 89 -18.08 -7.54 10.82
C LEU A 89 -18.98 -6.62 10.01
N ARG A 90 -19.33 -5.50 10.61
CA ARG A 90 -20.23 -4.47 10.07
C ARG A 90 -19.68 -3.10 10.41
N LEU A 91 -20.08 -2.09 9.63
CA LEU A 91 -19.73 -0.71 9.95
C LEU A 91 -20.22 -0.29 11.34
N ASP A 92 -21.39 -0.79 11.77
CA ASP A 92 -21.99 -0.49 13.08
C ASP A 92 -21.20 -1.04 14.27
N ASP A 93 -20.17 -1.86 14.06
CA ASP A 93 -19.25 -2.29 15.10
C ASP A 93 -18.23 -1.21 15.45
N PHE A 94 -18.17 -0.13 14.65
CA PHE A 94 -17.10 0.85 14.65
C PHE A 94 -17.62 2.28 14.85
N GLU A 95 -17.06 2.98 15.84
CA GLU A 95 -17.24 4.42 16.03
C GLU A 95 -16.25 5.18 15.14
N LEU A 96 -16.75 5.85 14.09
CA LEU A 96 -15.94 6.69 13.21
C LEU A 96 -15.59 8.03 13.88
N ILE A 97 -14.31 8.28 14.12
CA ILE A 97 -13.83 9.42 14.93
C ILE A 97 -13.45 10.61 14.06
N LYS A 98 -12.51 10.42 13.12
CA LYS A 98 -11.97 11.50 12.26
C LYS A 98 -11.53 10.93 10.92
N THR A 99 -11.77 11.66 9.83
CA THR A 99 -11.12 11.34 8.54
C THR A 99 -9.62 11.61 8.62
N LEU A 100 -8.81 10.59 8.31
CA LEU A 100 -7.35 10.64 8.26
C LEU A 100 -6.83 10.94 6.86
N GLY A 101 -7.61 10.63 5.82
CA GLY A 101 -7.21 10.81 4.44
C GLY A 101 -8.35 10.57 3.45
N THR A 102 -8.26 11.20 2.28
CA THR A 102 -9.21 11.04 1.17
C THR A 102 -8.50 10.69 -0.12
N GLY A 103 -8.90 9.58 -0.74
CA GLY A 103 -8.51 9.18 -2.09
C GLY A 103 -9.64 9.40 -3.10
N THR A 104 -9.42 8.99 -4.34
CA THR A 104 -10.38 9.20 -5.46
C THR A 104 -11.72 8.48 -5.25
N PHE A 105 -11.71 7.31 -4.60
CA PHE A 105 -12.89 6.46 -4.33
C PHE A 105 -12.85 5.83 -2.93
N ALA A 106 -11.92 6.27 -2.09
CA ALA A 106 -11.70 5.74 -0.76
C ALA A 106 -11.61 6.88 0.25
N ARG A 107 -12.11 6.66 1.46
CA ARG A 107 -11.87 7.54 2.61
C ARG A 107 -11.33 6.70 3.76
N VAL A 108 -10.30 7.20 4.42
CA VAL A 108 -9.69 6.53 5.57
C VAL A 108 -10.17 7.24 6.83
N TRP A 109 -10.79 6.48 7.73
CA TRP A 109 -11.26 6.97 9.01
C TRP A 109 -10.42 6.41 10.16
N LEU A 110 -10.06 7.25 11.11
CA LEU A 110 -9.72 6.79 12.44
C LEU A 110 -11.00 6.24 13.07
N THR A 111 -10.94 5.02 13.56
CA THR A 111 -12.07 4.33 14.17
C THR A 111 -11.66 3.62 15.46
N ARG A 112 -12.65 3.28 16.29
CA ARG A 112 -12.51 2.37 17.42
C ARG A 112 -13.72 1.43 17.43
N LEU A 113 -13.56 0.25 18.03
CA LEU A 113 -14.71 -0.63 18.25
C LEU A 113 -15.72 0.04 19.20
N HIS A 114 -17.01 -0.11 18.90
CA HIS A 114 -18.06 0.18 19.86
C HIS A 114 -17.89 -0.75 21.07
N LYS A 115 -17.89 -0.16 22.27
CA LYS A 115 -17.63 -0.91 23.50
C LYS A 115 -18.69 -1.99 23.69
N ASP A 116 -18.26 -3.24 23.85
CA ASP A 116 -18.95 -4.11 24.79
C ASP A 116 -18.55 -3.68 26.21
N LYS A 117 -19.42 -3.90 27.20
CA LYS A 117 -19.29 -3.40 28.59
C LYS A 117 -18.08 -3.96 29.38
N HIS A 118 -17.06 -4.49 28.71
CA HIS A 118 -15.96 -5.22 29.30
C HIS A 118 -14.60 -4.65 28.87
N LYS A 119 -14.09 -3.76 29.73
CA LYS A 119 -12.67 -3.44 30.03
C LYS A 119 -11.63 -3.75 28.94
N GLY A 120 -11.29 -2.70 28.18
CA GLY A 120 -10.06 -2.55 27.38
C GLY A 120 -10.01 -1.12 26.82
N GLU A 121 -8.88 -0.43 26.97
CA GLU A 121 -8.73 1.02 26.76
C GLU A 121 -8.29 1.34 25.31
N ASP A 122 -9.05 2.18 24.61
CA ASP A 122 -8.57 3.07 23.54
C ASP A 122 -7.84 2.49 22.32
N SER A 123 -8.04 1.22 21.97
CA SER A 123 -7.52 0.69 20.69
C SER A 123 -8.18 1.39 19.51
N VAL A 124 -7.36 1.86 18.57
CA VAL A 124 -7.81 2.61 17.40
C VAL A 124 -7.24 2.02 16.13
N PHE A 125 -8.02 2.13 15.05
CA PHE A 125 -7.71 1.55 13.76
C PHE A 125 -7.91 2.57 12.65
N ALA A 126 -7.34 2.29 11.49
CA ALA A 126 -7.64 3.01 10.26
C ALA A 126 -8.59 2.17 9.41
N LEU A 127 -9.83 2.63 9.24
CA LEU A 127 -10.83 1.99 8.39
C LEU A 127 -10.85 2.66 7.03
N LYS A 128 -10.35 1.98 5.99
CA LYS A 128 -10.45 2.43 4.61
C LYS A 128 -11.80 1.98 4.04
N ILE A 129 -12.66 2.95 3.73
CA ILE A 129 -14.01 2.75 3.17
C ILE A 129 -13.95 3.06 1.68
N LEU A 130 -14.33 2.12 0.83
CA LEU A 130 -14.36 2.26 -0.63
C LEU A 130 -15.78 2.06 -1.15
N ARG A 131 -16.35 3.05 -1.82
CA ARG A 131 -17.73 2.96 -2.33
C ARG A 131 -17.77 2.14 -3.61
N LYS A 132 -18.60 1.09 -3.66
CA LYS A 132 -18.69 0.17 -4.83
C LYS A 132 -19.03 0.94 -6.11
N THR A 133 -19.95 1.90 -6.04
CA THR A 133 -20.35 2.74 -7.18
C THR A 133 -19.18 3.54 -7.76
N ASP A 134 -18.36 4.15 -6.91
CA ASP A 134 -17.20 4.94 -7.32
C ASP A 134 -16.09 4.03 -7.91
N VAL A 135 -15.84 2.89 -7.27
CA VAL A 135 -14.88 1.88 -7.74
C VAL A 135 -15.26 1.38 -9.14
N ILE A 136 -16.54 1.06 -9.38
CA ILE A 136 -17.04 0.58 -10.67
C ILE A 136 -16.98 1.69 -11.73
N ARG A 137 -17.49 2.88 -11.41
CA ARG A 137 -17.52 4.03 -12.33
C ARG A 137 -16.12 4.40 -12.83
N LEU A 138 -15.13 4.33 -11.95
CA LEU A 138 -13.72 4.62 -12.26
C LEU A 138 -12.96 3.41 -12.81
N LYS A 139 -13.62 2.26 -13.01
CA LYS A 139 -13.04 1.01 -13.51
C LYS A 139 -11.87 0.51 -12.66
N GLN A 140 -11.99 0.61 -11.34
CA GLN A 140 -10.93 0.27 -10.37
C GLN A 140 -11.17 -1.07 -9.66
N VAL A 141 -12.15 -1.87 -10.07
CA VAL A 141 -12.52 -3.14 -9.43
C VAL A 141 -11.30 -4.07 -9.26
N GLU A 142 -10.54 -4.30 -10.33
CA GLU A 142 -9.36 -5.17 -10.26
C GLU A 142 -8.26 -4.59 -9.37
N HIS A 143 -8.03 -3.27 -9.41
CA HIS A 143 -7.04 -2.61 -8.56
C HIS A 143 -7.39 -2.73 -7.07
N VAL A 144 -8.66 -2.56 -6.70
CA VAL A 144 -9.11 -2.71 -5.30
C VAL A 144 -8.95 -4.15 -4.81
N ARG A 145 -9.32 -5.14 -5.64
CA ARG A 145 -9.09 -6.56 -5.31
C ARG A 145 -7.61 -6.88 -5.15
N ASN A 146 -6.79 -6.39 -6.08
CA ASN A 146 -5.34 -6.59 -6.02
C ASN A 146 -4.74 -5.94 -4.77
N GLU A 147 -5.14 -4.72 -4.43
CA GLU A 147 -4.70 -4.04 -3.20
C GLU A 147 -5.04 -4.88 -1.97
N ARG A 148 -6.31 -5.31 -1.82
CA ARG A 148 -6.75 -6.18 -0.71
C ARG A 148 -5.90 -7.45 -0.62
N ASN A 149 -5.75 -8.15 -1.74
CA ASN A 149 -5.08 -9.45 -1.77
C ASN A 149 -3.57 -9.34 -1.49
N VAL A 150 -2.93 -8.27 -1.99
CA VAL A 150 -1.52 -8.01 -1.67
C VAL A 150 -1.38 -7.65 -0.19
N LEU A 151 -2.23 -6.77 0.35
CA LEU A 151 -2.23 -6.41 1.77
C LEU A 151 -2.42 -7.63 2.68
N ALA A 152 -3.34 -8.53 2.33
CA ALA A 152 -3.54 -9.80 3.02
C ALA A 152 -2.27 -10.68 2.99
N GLY A 153 -1.60 -10.77 1.84
CA GLY A 153 -0.36 -11.53 1.68
C GLY A 153 0.80 -10.98 2.53
N VAL A 154 0.93 -9.66 2.63
CA VAL A 154 2.04 -9.00 3.34
C VAL A 154 1.76 -8.72 4.82
N ALA A 155 0.56 -9.05 5.30
CA ALA A 155 0.11 -8.77 6.66
C ALA A 155 1.07 -9.36 7.72
N GLY A 156 1.39 -8.54 8.73
CA GLY A 156 2.26 -8.89 9.86
C GLY A 156 3.72 -8.46 9.74
N HIS A 157 4.15 -7.91 8.60
CA HIS A 157 5.52 -7.40 8.44
C HIS A 157 5.73 -6.15 9.32
N PRO A 158 6.85 -6.03 10.07
CA PRO A 158 7.03 -4.98 11.09
C PRO A 158 6.96 -3.54 10.56
N PHE A 159 7.26 -3.34 9.28
CA PHE A 159 7.33 -2.02 8.64
C PHE A 159 6.29 -1.82 7.53
N ILE A 160 5.30 -2.71 7.42
CA ILE A 160 4.17 -2.54 6.48
C ILE A 160 2.91 -2.40 7.34
N THR A 161 1.92 -1.65 6.87
CA THR A 161 0.60 -1.61 7.52
C THR A 161 -0.07 -2.98 7.46
N THR A 162 -0.59 -3.46 8.59
CA THR A 162 -1.30 -4.75 8.61
C THR A 162 -2.75 -4.53 8.17
N LEU A 163 -3.22 -5.35 7.23
CA LEU A 163 -4.65 -5.57 7.04
C LEU A 163 -5.12 -6.55 8.12
N ILE A 164 -5.88 -6.04 9.07
CA ILE A 164 -6.42 -6.85 10.18
C ILE A 164 -7.53 -7.74 9.63
N SER A 165 -8.51 -7.12 8.97
CA SER A 165 -9.63 -7.80 8.33
C SER A 165 -10.20 -6.93 7.20
N SER A 166 -10.86 -7.55 6.23
CA SER A 166 -11.71 -6.86 5.24
C SER A 166 -13.14 -7.36 5.34
N PHE A 167 -14.11 -6.50 5.05
CA PHE A 167 -15.53 -6.86 5.01
C PHE A 167 -16.26 -5.95 4.01
N GLN A 168 -17.54 -6.20 3.77
CA GLN A 168 -18.37 -5.37 2.88
C GLN A 168 -19.81 -5.29 3.37
N ASP A 169 -20.49 -4.25 2.93
CA ASP A 169 -21.94 -4.17 2.95
C ASP A 169 -22.49 -4.00 1.53
N HIS A 170 -23.76 -3.63 1.41
CA HIS A 170 -24.39 -3.40 0.12
C HIS A 170 -23.67 -2.30 -0.70
N ASP A 171 -23.24 -1.20 -0.08
CA ASP A 171 -22.77 -0.01 -0.79
C ASP A 171 -21.24 0.14 -0.83
N SER A 172 -20.54 -0.46 0.12
CA SER A 172 -19.13 -0.19 0.38
C SER A 172 -18.31 -1.44 0.72
N LEU A 173 -17.02 -1.33 0.45
CA LEU A 173 -15.97 -2.26 0.84
C LEU A 173 -15.14 -1.63 1.96
N TYR A 174 -14.70 -2.46 2.90
CA TYR A 174 -13.99 -2.02 4.10
C TYR A 174 -12.67 -2.77 4.25
N MET A 175 -11.61 -2.04 4.56
CA MET A 175 -10.33 -2.61 5.00
C MET A 175 -9.98 -2.02 6.36
N LEU A 176 -9.96 -2.86 7.39
CA LEU A 176 -9.54 -2.49 8.74
C LEU A 176 -8.02 -2.65 8.85
N LEU A 177 -7.33 -1.54 9.06
CA LEU A 177 -5.86 -1.45 9.07
C LEU A 177 -5.34 -0.99 10.43
N ASP A 178 -4.08 -1.30 10.71
CA ASP A 178 -3.34 -0.67 11.81
C ASP A 178 -3.38 0.86 11.71
N TYR A 179 -3.64 1.53 12.83
CA TYR A 179 -3.47 2.99 12.90
C TYR A 179 -2.01 3.37 13.16
N CYS A 180 -1.50 4.31 12.36
CA CYS A 180 -0.14 4.83 12.47
C CYS A 180 -0.16 6.33 12.83
N PRO A 181 0.02 6.71 14.11
CA PRO A 181 -0.29 8.07 14.59
C PRO A 181 0.74 9.15 14.24
N GLY A 182 1.95 8.78 13.82
CA GLY A 182 3.03 9.75 13.58
C GLY A 182 2.87 10.54 12.28
N GLY A 183 1.97 10.13 11.38
CA GLY A 183 1.74 10.79 10.10
C GLY A 183 2.86 10.52 9.08
N GLU A 184 2.84 11.26 7.98
CA GLU A 184 3.72 11.02 6.82
C GLU A 184 5.17 11.44 7.06
N VAL A 185 6.13 10.59 6.64
CA VAL A 185 7.57 10.91 6.60
C VAL A 185 7.81 12.19 5.79
N PHE A 186 7.01 12.42 4.73
CA PHE A 186 7.04 13.65 3.94
C PHE A 186 7.01 14.91 4.81
N SER A 187 6.09 14.98 5.77
CA SER A 187 5.92 16.15 6.66
C SER A 187 7.17 16.41 7.52
N TYR A 188 7.80 15.34 8.03
CA TYR A 188 9.05 15.45 8.78
C TYR A 188 10.21 15.90 7.92
N LEU A 189 10.33 15.34 6.71
CA LEU A 189 11.38 15.70 5.76
C LEU A 189 11.29 17.16 5.35
N ARG A 190 10.09 17.65 5.02
CA ARG A 190 9.84 19.04 4.64
C ARG A 190 10.18 20.00 5.78
N ARG A 191 9.80 19.65 7.01
CA ARG A 191 10.11 20.45 8.21
C ARG A 191 11.61 20.49 8.51
N ALA A 192 12.28 19.35 8.41
CA ALA A 192 13.73 19.24 8.61
C ALA A 192 14.55 19.81 7.44
N ARG A 193 13.89 20.09 6.30
CA ARG A 193 14.47 20.38 4.98
C ARG A 193 15.21 19.19 4.37
N ARG A 194 15.98 18.45 5.16
CA ARG A 194 16.61 17.17 4.84
C ARG A 194 16.90 16.43 6.14
N PHE A 195 17.03 15.12 6.08
CA PHE A 195 17.53 14.32 7.18
C PHE A 195 19.07 14.32 7.21
N ASN A 196 19.62 14.09 8.39
CA ASN A 196 21.05 13.80 8.53
C ASN A 196 21.33 12.36 8.08
N GLU A 197 22.60 12.05 7.83
CA GLU A 197 22.97 10.73 7.28
C GLU A 197 22.61 9.55 8.19
N PRO A 198 22.79 9.59 9.53
CA PRO A 198 22.32 8.53 10.42
C PRO A 198 20.79 8.29 10.36
N THR A 199 19.97 9.34 10.35
CA THR A 199 18.51 9.23 10.22
C THR A 199 18.15 8.64 8.86
N SER A 200 18.77 9.12 7.77
CA SER A 200 18.56 8.58 6.43
C SER A 200 18.98 7.11 6.32
N GLN A 201 20.11 6.72 6.94
CA GLN A 201 20.62 5.35 6.95
C GLN A 201 19.65 4.40 7.67
N PHE A 202 19.12 4.81 8.83
CA PHE A 202 18.16 4.04 9.59
C PHE A 202 16.89 3.76 8.78
N TYR A 203 16.25 4.81 8.26
CA TYR A 203 15.03 4.67 7.47
C TYR A 203 15.26 3.94 6.15
N ALA A 204 16.40 4.18 5.49
CA ALA A 204 16.77 3.42 4.31
C ALA A 204 16.92 1.92 4.61
N ALA A 205 17.44 1.54 5.78
CA ALA A 205 17.57 0.14 6.18
C ALA A 205 16.21 -0.53 6.41
N GLU A 206 15.24 0.16 7.01
CA GLU A 206 13.87 -0.37 7.15
C GLU A 206 13.20 -0.59 5.78
N ILE A 207 13.38 0.34 4.85
CA ILE A 207 12.89 0.21 3.48
C ILE A 207 13.54 -0.98 2.76
N VAL A 208 14.84 -1.24 2.98
CA VAL A 208 15.50 -2.42 2.43
C VAL A 208 14.86 -3.72 2.93
N LEU A 209 14.49 -3.80 4.22
CA LEU A 209 13.80 -4.97 4.76
C LEU A 209 12.40 -5.14 4.15
N ILE A 210 11.68 -4.04 3.93
CA ILE A 210 10.39 -4.05 3.22
C ILE A 210 10.55 -4.59 1.79
N LEU A 211 11.50 -4.04 1.02
CA LEU A 211 11.71 -4.44 -0.38
C LEU A 211 12.25 -5.88 -0.50
N GLU A 212 13.15 -6.30 0.41
CA GLU A 212 13.60 -7.70 0.51
C GLU A 212 12.42 -8.65 0.68
N PHE A 213 11.51 -8.34 1.60
CA PHE A 213 10.32 -9.14 1.83
C PHE A 213 9.37 -9.15 0.63
N LEU A 214 8.98 -7.97 0.12
CA LEU A 214 8.05 -7.86 -1.00
C LEU A 214 8.57 -8.58 -2.25
N HIS A 215 9.85 -8.39 -2.59
CA HIS A 215 10.41 -8.92 -3.82
C HIS A 215 10.74 -10.41 -3.71
N GLU A 216 11.44 -10.81 -2.64
CA GLU A 216 12.03 -12.15 -2.56
C GLU A 216 11.11 -13.18 -1.89
N LYS A 217 10.08 -12.75 -1.15
CA LYS A 217 9.11 -13.64 -0.49
C LYS A 217 7.74 -13.61 -1.14
N GLU A 218 7.26 -12.42 -1.51
CA GLU A 218 5.91 -12.27 -2.06
C GLU A 218 5.87 -12.13 -3.59
N GLY A 219 7.01 -11.86 -4.23
CA GLY A 219 7.07 -11.58 -5.67
C GLY A 219 6.25 -10.35 -6.06
N VAL A 220 6.17 -9.35 -5.19
CA VAL A 220 5.36 -8.14 -5.35
C VAL A 220 6.26 -6.96 -5.67
N ALA A 221 5.93 -6.21 -6.72
CA ALA A 221 6.46 -4.86 -6.93
C ALA A 221 5.48 -3.85 -6.33
N TYR A 222 5.97 -2.89 -5.54
CA TYR A 222 5.16 -1.89 -4.83
C TYR A 222 4.77 -0.71 -5.74
N ARG A 223 5.72 -0.18 -6.52
CA ARG A 223 5.55 0.78 -7.63
C ARG A 223 5.05 2.20 -7.27
N ASP A 224 4.92 2.56 -5.99
CA ASP A 224 4.65 3.95 -5.58
C ASP A 224 5.47 4.37 -4.34
N LEU A 225 6.74 3.95 -4.28
CA LEU A 225 7.61 4.31 -3.16
C LEU A 225 7.93 5.81 -3.19
N LYS A 226 7.45 6.54 -2.17
CA LYS A 226 7.66 7.99 -1.94
C LYS A 226 7.40 8.35 -0.47
N PRO A 227 7.87 9.50 0.03
CA PRO A 227 7.73 9.88 1.44
C PRO A 227 6.28 10.00 1.92
N GLU A 228 5.33 10.29 1.02
CA GLU A 228 3.90 10.42 1.31
C GLU A 228 3.24 9.08 1.64
N ASN A 229 3.73 7.98 1.05
CA ASN A 229 3.19 6.63 1.30
C ASN A 229 3.92 5.91 2.44
N ILE A 230 4.73 6.62 3.22
CA ILE A 230 5.45 6.07 4.36
C ILE A 230 5.06 6.87 5.59
N LEU A 231 4.48 6.21 6.57
CA LEU A 231 4.12 6.80 7.85
C LEU A 231 5.18 6.49 8.91
N ILE A 232 5.17 7.25 10.00
CA ILE A 232 5.98 6.99 11.21
C ILE A 232 5.05 6.50 12.32
N ASP A 233 5.37 5.38 12.96
CA ASP A 233 4.60 4.88 14.10
C ASP A 233 4.99 5.55 15.43
N ALA A 234 4.29 5.18 16.52
CA ALA A 234 4.49 5.79 17.82
C ALA A 234 5.90 5.59 18.39
N GLU A 235 6.62 4.56 17.95
CA GLU A 235 8.00 4.25 18.36
C GLU A 235 9.04 4.83 17.38
N GLY A 236 8.61 5.52 16.32
CA GLY A 236 9.46 6.21 15.36
C GLY A 236 9.90 5.35 14.16
N HIS A 237 9.34 4.15 14.00
CA HIS A 237 9.64 3.25 12.88
C HIS A 237 8.73 3.52 11.68
N LEU A 238 9.19 3.14 10.49
CA LEU A 238 8.41 3.31 9.27
C LEU A 238 7.24 2.31 9.17
N ARG A 239 6.16 2.77 8.56
CA ARG A 239 5.04 1.96 8.09
C ARG A 239 4.74 2.29 6.63
N LEU A 240 5.04 1.37 5.73
CA LEU A 240 4.62 1.47 4.33
C LEU A 240 3.11 1.26 4.24
N VAL A 241 2.42 2.22 3.62
CA VAL A 241 0.97 2.22 3.40
C VAL A 241 0.64 2.28 1.92
N ASP A 242 -0.66 2.24 1.57
CA ASP A 242 -1.20 2.37 0.21
C ASP A 242 -0.60 1.39 -0.82
N PHE A 243 -1.28 0.26 -1.02
CA PHE A 243 -0.85 -0.79 -1.94
C PHE A 243 -1.65 -0.73 -3.26
N GLY A 244 -2.27 0.41 -3.58
CA GLY A 244 -3.12 0.57 -4.76
C GLY A 244 -2.41 0.35 -6.11
N PHE A 245 -1.09 0.54 -6.18
CA PHE A 245 -0.27 0.20 -7.35
C PHE A 245 0.57 -1.06 -7.18
N ALA A 246 0.54 -1.70 -6.01
CA ALA A 246 1.28 -2.92 -5.80
C ALA A 246 0.73 -4.04 -6.69
N LYS A 247 1.63 -4.90 -7.18
CA LYS A 247 1.24 -6.00 -8.07
C LYS A 247 2.14 -7.20 -7.83
N LYS A 248 1.52 -8.39 -7.77
CA LYS A 248 2.23 -9.67 -7.75
C LYS A 248 2.72 -9.98 -9.16
N ILE A 249 4.03 -9.98 -9.35
CA ILE A 249 4.70 -10.11 -10.65
C ILE A 249 5.61 -11.34 -10.69
N TRP A 250 6.28 -11.70 -9.60
CA TRP A 250 7.34 -12.73 -9.58
C TRP A 250 8.37 -12.48 -10.70
N ASP A 251 8.63 -13.49 -11.54
CA ASP A 251 9.55 -13.42 -12.67
C ASP A 251 8.91 -12.87 -13.96
N ARG A 252 7.69 -12.32 -13.89
CA ARG A 252 6.98 -11.74 -15.05
C ARG A 252 7.31 -10.26 -15.21
N GLU A 253 6.72 -9.65 -16.23
CA GLU A 253 6.76 -8.21 -16.44
C GLU A 253 5.34 -7.63 -16.46
N THR A 254 5.25 -6.35 -16.16
CA THR A 254 4.03 -5.56 -16.39
C THR A 254 4.35 -4.29 -17.17
N TYR A 255 3.32 -3.69 -17.78
CA TYR A 255 3.43 -2.56 -18.70
C TYR A 255 2.57 -1.36 -18.26
N THR A 256 1.99 -1.43 -17.06
CA THR A 256 1.15 -0.35 -16.54
C THR A 256 2.02 0.84 -16.12
N LEU A 257 1.88 1.97 -16.83
CA LEU A 257 2.45 3.25 -16.40
C LEU A 257 1.69 3.76 -15.17
N CYS A 258 2.29 3.66 -14.00
CA CYS A 258 1.76 4.09 -12.71
C CYS A 258 2.89 4.52 -11.78
N GLY A 259 2.55 5.22 -10.70
CA GLY A 259 3.51 5.82 -9.76
C GLY A 259 3.61 7.33 -9.91
N THR A 260 4.48 7.91 -9.10
CA THR A 260 4.68 9.37 -9.01
C THR A 260 5.84 9.81 -9.91
N PRO A 261 5.69 10.85 -10.75
CA PRO A 261 6.64 11.19 -11.82
C PRO A 261 8.12 11.22 -11.41
N GLU A 262 8.44 11.84 -10.27
CA GLU A 262 9.80 12.01 -9.74
C GLU A 262 10.48 10.69 -9.35
N TYR A 263 9.69 9.64 -9.12
CA TYR A 263 10.11 8.33 -8.63
C TYR A 263 10.08 7.23 -9.71
N LEU A 264 9.56 7.53 -10.91
CA LEU A 264 9.47 6.55 -11.99
C LEU A 264 10.85 6.10 -12.47
N ALA A 265 10.99 4.80 -12.69
CA ALA A 265 12.19 4.24 -13.31
C ALA A 265 12.20 4.44 -14.84
N PRO A 266 13.37 4.54 -15.49
CA PRO A 266 13.46 4.78 -16.94
C PRO A 266 12.71 3.75 -17.80
N GLU A 267 12.72 2.49 -17.42
CA GLU A 267 12.02 1.40 -18.11
C GLU A 267 10.49 1.50 -18.04
N VAL A 268 9.95 2.12 -16.97
CA VAL A 268 8.51 2.39 -16.84
C VAL A 268 8.10 3.48 -17.82
N ILE A 269 8.90 4.55 -17.93
CA ILE A 269 8.67 5.67 -18.86
C ILE A 269 8.79 5.21 -20.31
N ARG A 270 9.77 4.35 -20.61
CA ARG A 270 9.97 3.77 -21.95
C ARG A 270 8.97 2.68 -22.29
N ASN A 271 8.16 2.23 -21.33
CA ASN A 271 7.19 1.16 -21.48
C ASN A 271 7.80 -0.15 -22.05
N THR A 272 8.99 -0.54 -21.57
CA THR A 272 9.72 -1.72 -22.07
C THR A 272 9.41 -3.01 -21.32
N GLY A 273 8.40 -3.01 -20.45
CA GLY A 273 8.20 -4.06 -19.45
C GLY A 273 9.02 -3.80 -18.20
N HIS A 274 8.44 -4.07 -17.03
CA HIS A 274 9.11 -3.88 -15.75
C HIS A 274 8.65 -4.88 -14.69
N GLY A 275 9.56 -5.19 -13.77
CA GLY A 275 9.34 -6.00 -12.57
C GLY A 275 9.81 -5.26 -11.30
N CYS A 276 10.24 -5.98 -10.27
CA CYS A 276 10.59 -5.41 -8.96
C CYS A 276 11.81 -4.45 -8.98
N ALA A 277 12.59 -4.41 -10.06
CA ALA A 277 13.74 -3.51 -10.21
C ALA A 277 13.37 -2.02 -10.12
N VAL A 278 12.10 -1.67 -10.41
CA VAL A 278 11.60 -0.28 -10.35
C VAL A 278 11.58 0.26 -8.93
N ASP A 279 11.34 -0.60 -7.94
CA ASP A 279 11.29 -0.20 -6.53
C ASP A 279 12.70 0.09 -6.00
N TRP A 280 13.72 -0.62 -6.49
CA TRP A 280 15.13 -0.29 -6.17
C TRP A 280 15.58 1.04 -6.77
N TRP A 281 15.05 1.42 -7.95
CA TRP A 281 15.26 2.76 -8.50
C TRP A 281 14.59 3.81 -7.60
N ALA A 282 13.30 3.65 -7.30
CA ALA A 282 12.55 4.56 -6.45
C ALA A 282 13.19 4.67 -5.04
N PHE A 283 13.77 3.58 -4.54
CA PHE A 283 14.54 3.59 -3.30
C PHE A 283 15.78 4.48 -3.39
N GLY A 284 16.53 4.43 -4.50
CA GLY A 284 17.65 5.35 -4.72
C GLY A 284 17.22 6.82 -4.77
N ILE A 285 16.08 7.11 -5.40
CA ILE A 285 15.45 8.45 -5.41
C ILE A 285 15.09 8.88 -3.98
N LEU A 286 14.48 7.99 -3.20
CA LEU A 286 14.06 8.27 -1.82
C LEU A 286 15.25 8.54 -0.89
N VAL A 287 16.33 7.76 -0.99
CA VAL A 287 17.57 7.98 -0.23
C VAL A 287 18.20 9.32 -0.59
N TYR A 288 18.21 9.68 -1.88
CA TYR A 288 18.65 11.01 -2.32
C TYR A 288 17.77 12.10 -1.70
N GLU A 289 16.45 11.95 -1.74
CA GLU A 289 15.52 12.96 -1.21
C GLU A 289 15.69 13.13 0.31
N PHE A 290 15.90 12.05 1.07
CA PHE A 290 16.21 12.16 2.50
C PHE A 290 17.48 12.99 2.76
N LEU A 291 18.54 12.78 1.98
CA LEU A 291 19.84 13.44 2.20
C LEU A 291 19.93 14.86 1.61
N VAL A 292 19.12 15.17 0.60
CA VAL A 292 19.18 16.44 -0.16
C VAL A 292 17.97 17.33 0.11
N GLY A 293 16.82 16.74 0.46
CA GLY A 293 15.57 17.46 0.75
C GLY A 293 14.59 17.57 -0.42
N GLN A 294 15.02 17.13 -1.60
CA GLN A 294 14.23 17.15 -2.83
C GLN A 294 14.69 16.02 -3.75
N PRO A 295 13.81 15.50 -4.62
CA PRO A 295 14.19 14.46 -5.57
C PRO A 295 15.28 14.97 -6.54
N PRO A 296 16.09 14.07 -7.12
CA PRO A 296 17.17 14.45 -8.04
C PRO A 296 16.65 14.92 -9.40
N PHE A 297 15.42 14.52 -9.77
CA PHE A 297 14.74 14.92 -10.99
C PHE A 297 13.49 15.69 -10.62
N TRP A 298 13.39 16.93 -11.09
CA TRP A 298 12.25 17.79 -10.78
C TRP A 298 12.08 18.86 -11.87
N ASP A 299 10.82 19.13 -12.20
CA ASP A 299 10.38 20.24 -13.05
C ASP A 299 8.88 20.44 -12.81
N GLN A 300 8.33 21.61 -13.14
CA GLN A 300 6.88 21.83 -13.10
C GLN A 300 6.15 21.05 -14.20
N ASN A 301 6.84 20.71 -15.30
CA ASN A 301 6.31 19.91 -16.39
C ASN A 301 6.76 18.44 -16.24
N PRO A 302 5.83 17.49 -16.03
CA PRO A 302 6.15 16.06 -15.95
C PRO A 302 6.95 15.51 -17.13
N MET A 303 6.75 16.03 -18.35
CA MET A 303 7.50 15.58 -19.52
C MET A 303 9.00 15.88 -19.40
N LYS A 304 9.36 17.01 -18.78
CA LYS A 304 10.77 17.35 -18.53
C LYS A 304 11.37 16.50 -17.43
N ILE A 305 10.58 16.09 -16.43
CA ILE A 305 11.00 15.10 -15.44
C ILE A 305 11.33 13.78 -16.14
N TYR A 306 10.48 13.35 -17.07
CA TYR A 306 10.71 12.12 -17.83
C TYR A 306 11.98 12.20 -18.68
N GLU A 307 12.23 13.32 -19.35
CA GLU A 307 13.48 13.55 -20.09
C GLU A 307 14.71 13.42 -19.17
N GLN A 308 14.68 14.03 -17.98
CA GLN A 308 15.77 13.95 -17.01
C GLN A 308 15.99 12.52 -16.49
N ILE A 309 14.92 11.78 -16.19
CA ILE A 309 14.99 10.39 -15.74
C ILE A 309 15.59 9.50 -16.82
N VAL A 310 15.20 9.69 -18.08
CA VAL A 310 15.71 8.93 -19.23
C VAL A 310 17.19 9.23 -19.49
N GLU A 311 17.64 10.47 -19.25
CA GLU A 311 19.07 10.84 -19.26
C GLU A 311 19.83 10.25 -18.05
N ALA A 312 19.13 10.04 -16.93
CA ALA A 312 19.61 9.45 -15.68
C ALA A 312 20.84 10.13 -15.09
N ARG A 313 20.94 11.46 -15.27
CA ARG A 313 22.08 12.25 -14.81
C ARG A 313 21.80 12.89 -13.45
N ILE A 314 22.12 12.17 -12.38
CA ILE A 314 21.98 12.69 -11.01
C ILE A 314 23.13 13.65 -10.67
N ARG A 315 22.79 14.82 -10.13
CA ARG A 315 23.77 15.80 -9.61
C ARG A 315 23.87 15.67 -8.09
N PHE A 316 25.06 15.40 -7.58
CA PHE A 316 25.27 15.24 -6.14
C PHE A 316 25.87 16.52 -5.51
N PRO A 317 25.28 17.04 -4.42
CA PRO A 317 25.92 18.09 -3.62
C PRO A 317 27.26 17.62 -3.03
N GLN A 318 28.22 18.53 -2.92
CA GLN A 318 29.54 18.24 -2.34
C GLN A 318 29.48 17.75 -0.88
N SER A 319 28.40 18.05 -0.16
CA SER A 319 28.21 17.63 1.23
C SER A 319 27.83 16.15 1.40
N LEU A 320 27.41 15.45 0.34
CA LEU A 320 27.02 14.04 0.46
C LEU A 320 28.25 13.15 0.62
N SER A 321 28.18 12.16 1.52
CA SER A 321 29.27 11.20 1.72
C SER A 321 29.55 10.39 0.45
N PRO A 322 30.79 9.91 0.25
CA PRO A 322 31.12 9.03 -0.86
C PRO A 322 30.25 7.77 -0.90
N ASN A 323 29.95 7.18 0.26
CA ASN A 323 29.13 5.97 0.38
C ASN A 323 27.67 6.23 -0.03
N ALA A 324 27.10 7.38 0.33
CA ALA A 324 25.75 7.74 -0.10
C ALA A 324 25.67 7.93 -1.63
N ARG A 325 26.65 8.64 -2.22
CA ARG A 325 26.71 8.84 -3.67
C ARG A 325 26.87 7.53 -4.42
N ASP A 326 27.72 6.63 -3.93
CA ASP A 326 27.96 5.32 -4.52
C ASP A 326 26.69 4.46 -4.46
N LEU A 327 26.00 4.43 -3.31
CA LEU A 327 24.73 3.69 -3.16
C LEU A 327 23.68 4.18 -4.16
N ILE A 328 23.40 5.48 -4.17
CA ILE A 328 22.39 6.09 -5.05
C ILE A 328 22.75 5.85 -6.52
N SER A 329 24.03 5.98 -6.90
CA SER A 329 24.45 5.75 -8.29
C SER A 329 24.24 4.29 -8.74
N LYS A 330 24.43 3.32 -7.85
CA LYS A 330 24.23 1.90 -8.14
C LYS A 330 22.74 1.49 -8.16
N LEU A 331 21.90 2.17 -7.40
CA LEU A 331 20.43 1.99 -7.39
C LEU A 331 19.77 2.69 -8.59
N CYS A 332 20.25 3.88 -8.96
CA CYS A 332 19.71 4.68 -10.06
C CYS A 332 20.47 4.49 -11.37
N ILE A 333 20.88 3.25 -11.67
CA ILE A 333 21.42 2.90 -12.99
C ILE A 333 20.27 2.51 -13.94
N PRO A 334 20.20 3.06 -15.17
CA PRO A 334 19.10 2.77 -16.10
C PRO A 334 19.04 1.32 -16.55
N ASP A 335 20.19 0.68 -16.69
CA ASP A 335 20.30 -0.73 -17.05
C ASP A 335 19.90 -1.60 -15.85
N THR A 336 18.69 -2.14 -15.89
CA THR A 336 18.11 -2.96 -14.82
C THR A 336 18.98 -4.18 -14.49
N SER A 337 19.72 -4.73 -15.46
CA SER A 337 20.60 -5.88 -15.26
C SER A 337 21.84 -5.57 -14.41
N LYS A 338 22.17 -4.29 -14.24
CA LYS A 338 23.29 -3.79 -13.42
C LYS A 338 22.84 -3.09 -12.14
N ARG A 339 21.52 -2.96 -11.95
CA ARG A 339 20.94 -2.23 -10.83
C ARG A 339 21.10 -2.99 -9.52
N LEU A 340 21.68 -2.33 -8.52
CA LEU A 340 21.82 -2.90 -7.18
C LEU A 340 20.43 -3.30 -6.65
N GLY A 341 20.35 -4.46 -6.01
CA GLY A 341 19.08 -5.07 -5.59
C GLY A 341 18.41 -5.94 -6.66
N ASN A 342 18.72 -5.76 -7.95
CA ASN A 342 18.26 -6.60 -9.06
C ASN A 342 19.35 -7.54 -9.61
N ILE A 343 20.61 -7.29 -9.29
CA ILE A 343 21.74 -8.19 -9.61
C ILE A 343 21.70 -9.47 -8.78
N SER A 344 22.52 -10.45 -9.16
CA SER A 344 22.72 -11.69 -8.39
C SER A 344 23.04 -11.37 -6.92
N GLY A 345 22.27 -11.98 -6.01
CA GLY A 345 22.31 -11.74 -4.58
C GLY A 345 21.24 -10.76 -4.08
N GLY A 346 20.48 -10.10 -4.95
CA GLY A 346 19.25 -9.38 -4.58
C GLY A 346 19.46 -8.34 -3.49
N ALA A 347 18.53 -8.28 -2.53
CA ALA A 347 18.58 -7.35 -1.39
C ALA A 347 19.84 -7.53 -0.53
N ARG A 348 20.43 -8.73 -0.47
CA ARG A 348 21.68 -8.99 0.26
C ARG A 348 22.82 -8.08 -0.22
N THR A 349 22.88 -7.80 -1.52
CA THR A 349 23.92 -6.91 -2.08
C THR A 349 23.70 -5.46 -1.66
N VAL A 350 22.45 -5.02 -1.50
CA VAL A 350 22.09 -3.70 -0.95
C VAL A 350 22.50 -3.62 0.52
N LYS A 351 22.15 -4.64 1.31
CA LYS A 351 22.46 -4.71 2.76
C LYS A 351 23.97 -4.71 3.05
N ALA A 352 24.77 -5.27 2.15
CA ALA A 352 26.23 -5.31 2.26
C ALA A 352 26.93 -4.00 1.82
N HIS A 353 26.19 -3.02 1.31
CA HIS A 353 26.77 -1.77 0.83
C HIS A 353 27.40 -0.96 2.00
N PRO A 354 28.57 -0.31 1.84
CA PRO A 354 29.23 0.46 2.91
C PRO A 354 28.39 1.59 3.51
N PHE A 355 27.37 2.05 2.79
CA PHE A 355 26.40 3.01 3.32
C PHE A 355 25.63 2.46 4.53
N PHE A 356 25.45 1.14 4.67
CA PHE A 356 24.77 0.50 5.80
C PHE A 356 25.73 -0.07 6.86
N ASN A 357 27.02 0.33 6.82
CA ASN A 357 27.97 -0.07 7.86
C ASN A 357 27.46 0.35 9.25
N GLY A 358 27.45 -0.60 10.18
CA GLY A 358 26.97 -0.40 11.55
C GLY A 358 25.50 -0.78 11.78
N ILE A 359 24.73 -1.07 10.73
CA ILE A 359 23.35 -1.56 10.88
C ILE A 359 23.35 -3.04 11.31
N ASN A 360 22.74 -3.32 12.46
CA ASN A 360 22.34 -4.67 12.82
C ASN A 360 20.93 -4.94 12.28
N TRP A 361 20.85 -5.69 11.18
CA TRP A 361 19.59 -6.00 10.50
C TRP A 361 18.61 -6.81 11.37
N ASP A 362 19.11 -7.64 12.28
CA ASP A 362 18.27 -8.45 13.17
C ASP A 362 17.67 -7.60 14.29
N ASP A 363 18.48 -6.71 14.89
CA ASP A 363 17.98 -5.74 15.88
C ASP A 363 16.95 -4.79 15.26
N LEU A 364 17.21 -4.34 14.02
CA LEU A 364 16.32 -3.47 13.29
C LEU A 364 14.97 -4.17 13.03
N TYR A 365 14.99 -5.36 12.44
CA TYR A 365 13.78 -6.13 12.13
C TYR A 365 12.91 -6.38 13.38
N HIS A 366 13.55 -6.73 14.50
CA HIS A 366 12.88 -6.98 15.77
C HIS A 366 12.62 -5.71 16.59
N ARG A 367 12.89 -4.53 16.02
CA ARG A 367 12.61 -3.21 16.63
C ARG A 367 13.19 -3.09 18.05
N ARG A 368 14.42 -3.59 18.26
CA ARG A 368 15.08 -3.60 19.58
C ARG A 368 15.52 -2.21 20.05
N ALA A 369 15.45 -1.20 19.19
CA ALA A 369 15.67 0.20 19.48
C ALA A 369 14.61 1.04 18.76
N ASN A 370 14.20 2.17 19.36
CA ASN A 370 13.29 3.12 18.75
C ASN A 370 13.87 3.76 17.49
N GLY A 371 12.99 4.26 16.62
CA GLY A 371 13.40 5.03 15.45
C GLY A 371 13.94 6.42 15.79
N PRO A 372 14.63 7.07 14.84
CA PRO A 372 15.34 8.33 15.07
C PRO A 372 14.41 9.54 15.27
N ILE A 373 13.15 9.46 14.82
CA ILE A 373 12.14 10.50 15.00
C ILE A 373 10.94 9.88 15.70
N VAL A 374 10.84 10.10 17.02
CA VAL A 374 9.69 9.65 17.81
C VAL A 374 8.64 10.78 17.82
N PRO A 375 7.42 10.56 17.30
CA PRO A 375 6.39 11.58 17.27
C PRO A 375 5.89 11.94 18.66
N HIS A 376 5.58 13.22 18.88
CA HIS A 376 4.97 13.64 20.15
C HIS A 376 3.45 13.46 20.12
N LEU A 377 2.94 12.47 20.85
CA LEU A 377 1.52 12.08 20.88
C LEU A 377 0.89 12.40 22.25
N ARG A 378 -0.40 12.75 22.26
CA ARG A 378 -1.24 12.91 23.48
C ARG A 378 -1.90 11.61 23.91
N GLY A 379 -1.99 10.63 23.03
CA GLY A 379 -2.66 9.35 23.25
C GLY A 379 -2.74 8.53 21.96
N LYS A 380 -3.31 7.32 22.05
CA LYS A 380 -3.42 6.39 20.92
C LYS A 380 -4.22 6.95 19.75
N ALA A 381 -5.29 7.71 20.03
CA ALA A 381 -6.18 8.32 19.05
C ALA A 381 -5.73 9.71 18.56
N ASP A 382 -4.48 10.14 18.83
CA ASP A 382 -4.02 11.49 18.48
C ASP A 382 -3.84 11.67 16.98
N THR A 383 -4.59 12.61 16.39
CA THR A 383 -4.58 12.90 14.95
C THR A 383 -3.85 14.19 14.57
N ARG A 384 -3.03 14.77 15.46
CA ARG A 384 -2.36 16.06 15.20
C ARG A 384 -1.42 16.07 13.98
N ASN A 385 -0.96 14.91 13.56
CA ASN A 385 -0.05 14.75 12.42
C ASN A 385 -0.81 14.51 11.11
N PHE A 386 -2.14 14.63 11.13
CA PHE A 386 -3.02 14.48 9.98
C PHE A 386 -3.78 15.78 9.71
N ASP A 387 -3.96 16.09 8.43
CA ASP A 387 -4.74 17.24 7.98
C ASP A 387 -6.23 17.11 8.34
N ASP A 388 -6.93 18.23 8.28
CA ASP A 388 -8.38 18.27 8.40
C ASP A 388 -9.01 18.15 7.01
N TYR A 389 -9.97 17.22 6.87
CA TYR A 389 -10.66 16.94 5.62
C TYR A 389 -12.12 17.37 5.70
N GLU A 390 -12.67 17.80 4.56
CA GLU A 390 -14.09 18.15 4.48
C GLU A 390 -14.99 16.95 4.77
N PRO A 391 -16.15 17.19 5.42
CA PRO A 391 -17.16 16.16 5.59
C PRO A 391 -17.55 15.53 4.27
N GLU A 392 -17.93 14.27 4.35
CA GLU A 392 -18.37 13.51 3.20
C GLU A 392 -19.74 14.04 2.74
N ALA A 393 -20.02 14.04 1.43
CA ALA A 393 -21.31 14.54 0.92
C ALA A 393 -22.47 13.80 1.59
N PRO A 394 -23.62 14.46 1.86
CA PRO A 394 -24.78 13.79 2.44
C PRO A 394 -25.18 12.52 1.68
N ALA A 395 -25.60 11.46 2.39
CA ALA A 395 -25.86 10.14 1.80
C ALA A 395 -26.92 10.17 0.68
N ASP A 396 -27.90 11.08 0.78
CA ASP A 396 -28.95 11.33 -0.20
C ASP A 396 -28.45 11.93 -1.52
N GLN A 397 -27.26 12.55 -1.52
CA GLN A 397 -26.63 13.13 -2.71
C GLN A 397 -25.68 12.16 -3.42
N ARG A 398 -25.50 10.94 -2.90
CA ARG A 398 -24.55 9.98 -3.44
C ARG A 398 -25.22 8.98 -4.39
N ASP A 399 -24.49 8.58 -5.43
CA ASP A 399 -24.91 7.52 -6.34
C ASP A 399 -25.17 6.21 -5.57
N LYS A 400 -26.35 5.62 -5.74
CA LYS A 400 -26.74 4.37 -5.09
C LYS A 400 -26.16 3.16 -5.84
N TYR A 401 -25.76 2.14 -5.09
CA TYR A 401 -25.48 0.83 -5.68
C TYR A 401 -26.83 0.20 -6.04
N THR A 402 -27.09 -0.06 -7.33
CA THR A 402 -28.39 -0.56 -7.79
C THR A 402 -28.35 -2.08 -7.95
N ASP A 403 -29.52 -2.73 -7.97
CA ASP A 403 -29.62 -4.18 -8.24
C ASP A 403 -29.02 -4.60 -9.59
N GLU A 404 -28.97 -3.69 -10.55
CA GLU A 404 -28.27 -3.90 -11.83
C GLU A 404 -26.75 -3.96 -11.62
N LEU A 405 -26.20 -3.03 -10.85
CA LEU A 405 -24.77 -3.03 -10.51
C LEU A 405 -24.42 -4.25 -9.65
N ALA A 406 -25.24 -4.58 -8.65
CA ALA A 406 -25.05 -5.75 -7.80
C ALA A 406 -24.99 -7.04 -8.62
N ARG A 407 -25.99 -7.30 -9.48
CA ARG A 407 -26.00 -8.48 -10.35
C ARG A 407 -24.75 -8.61 -11.24
N ARG A 408 -24.13 -7.50 -11.60
CA ARG A 408 -22.96 -7.47 -12.48
C ARG A 408 -21.63 -7.55 -11.75
N TYR A 409 -21.52 -6.99 -10.56
CA TYR A 409 -20.24 -6.76 -9.88
C TYR A 409 -20.10 -7.43 -8.52
N GLU A 410 -21.16 -7.92 -7.89
CA GLU A 410 -21.08 -8.45 -6.51
C GLU A 410 -20.12 -9.64 -6.41
N SER A 411 -20.10 -10.52 -7.41
CA SER A 411 -19.16 -11.65 -7.47
C SER A 411 -17.70 -11.22 -7.57
N ALA A 412 -17.42 -10.02 -8.09
CA ALA A 412 -16.07 -9.47 -8.12
C ALA A 412 -15.62 -8.99 -6.73
N PHE A 413 -16.55 -8.73 -5.82
CA PHE A 413 -16.26 -8.31 -4.45
C PHE A 413 -16.40 -9.44 -3.44
N ALA A 414 -16.65 -10.69 -3.86
CA ALA A 414 -16.82 -11.82 -2.95
C ALA A 414 -15.60 -12.09 -2.04
N ASP A 415 -14.42 -11.60 -2.43
CA ASP A 415 -13.20 -11.62 -1.60
C ASP A 415 -13.14 -10.43 -0.62
N PHE A 416 -14.22 -9.71 -0.34
CA PHE A 416 -14.31 -8.77 0.79
C PHE A 416 -15.31 -9.34 1.79
#